data_AF-A0A840NDW7-F1
#
_entry.id   AF-A0A840NDW7-F1
#
_cell.length_a   1.000
_cell.length_b   1.000
_cell.length_c   1.000
_cell.angle_alpha   90.00
_cell.angle_beta   90.00
_cell.angle_gamma   90.00
#
_symmetry.space_group_name_H-M   'P 1'
#
loop_
_entity.id
_entity.type
_entity.pdbx_description
1 polymer ?
#
loop_
_entity_poly.entity_id
_entity_poly.type
_entity_poly.pdbx_seq_one_letter_code
_entity_poly.pdbx_strand_id
1 'polypeptide(L)'
;MSPTDLGTALRPLAGPGLYHGNAFHLTGLPVGATARLIRSRRAETELAARLGTSAGVGPHIDPQDLRAAFESLGDPVHRLIHEVLWLWQADDAVPPELAALSDRGAQLRLHREAMEAEPSRNALDADRLDEMWRRGLAAWAEVLSSERLWDWATARVGELDDPRLTRGTVRRLRESLPVHIVAVHAALTALAVESGDEDADRFVRLADESPFDDDVVERGLRQVTRVCEQGIRQACEAAQRATAADAAESARELLDRTAVQLRVVATILTDRDPLVPALRDEVAAAANKGAVVHYEHSGGCGPVLGVLHRARELAMDPATIELIDSNLAVVGRDPHLLAVAALCESGRVDRAAGYLRALARRLHDEQERERLVELLADGTEPRAPVERAPGDGWLGPFAGLGWVGTRPGREAGTHIATHVLVVPWLILIVPLAAYERDSHYFYAKVPLSTFSRWWRRGMGVLGAVGATWAFGAVVALLILGAVAAGLLVRRWHLHRWLREQRTGAE
;
A
#
# COMPACT_ATOMS: atom_id res chain seq x y z
N MET A 1 -4.32 -36.10 13.09
CA MET A 1 -4.49 -34.65 12.95
C MET A 1 -3.12 -34.02 12.78
N SER A 2 -2.91 -33.37 11.66
CA SER A 2 -1.66 -32.67 11.36
C SER A 2 -1.64 -31.31 12.12
N PRO A 3 -0.46 -30.74 12.41
CA PRO A 3 -0.36 -29.36 12.91
C PRO A 3 -1.12 -28.33 12.03
N THR A 4 -1.24 -28.63 10.74
CA THR A 4 -1.93 -27.81 9.73
C THR A 4 -3.44 -27.69 9.99
N ASP A 5 -4.07 -28.73 10.54
CA ASP A 5 -5.53 -28.75 10.78
C ASP A 5 -5.90 -27.75 11.90
N LEU A 6 -5.10 -27.70 12.97
CA LEU A 6 -5.31 -26.79 14.10
C LEU A 6 -5.09 -25.32 13.71
N GLY A 7 -4.02 -25.04 12.95
CA GLY A 7 -3.74 -23.70 12.45
C GLY A 7 -4.82 -23.19 11.49
N THR A 8 -5.44 -24.08 10.71
CA THR A 8 -6.56 -23.74 9.83
C THR A 8 -7.81 -23.36 10.62
N ALA A 9 -8.10 -24.06 11.72
CA ALA A 9 -9.24 -23.77 12.58
C ALA A 9 -9.08 -22.47 13.40
N LEU A 10 -7.85 -22.13 13.80
CA LEU A 10 -7.56 -20.92 14.57
C LEU A 10 -7.49 -19.65 13.71
N ARG A 11 -7.15 -19.77 12.41
CA ARG A 11 -6.97 -18.63 11.51
C ARG A 11 -8.16 -17.66 11.44
N PRO A 12 -9.43 -18.12 11.34
CA PRO A 12 -10.58 -17.22 11.34
C PRO A 12 -10.81 -16.48 12.67
N LEU A 13 -10.15 -16.93 13.74
CA LEU A 13 -10.24 -16.38 15.10
C LEU A 13 -9.04 -15.50 15.45
N ALA A 14 -8.29 -15.04 14.45
CA ALA A 14 -7.22 -14.06 14.61
C ALA A 14 -7.79 -12.63 14.63
N GLY A 15 -7.07 -11.70 15.28
CA GLY A 15 -7.44 -10.29 15.33
C GLY A 15 -8.86 -10.06 15.89
N PRO A 16 -9.69 -9.20 15.24
CA PRO A 16 -11.07 -8.95 15.67
C PRO A 16 -11.96 -10.20 15.65
N GLY A 17 -11.56 -11.25 14.92
CA GLY A 17 -12.32 -12.49 14.77
C GLY A 17 -12.36 -13.35 16.04
N LEU A 18 -11.51 -13.10 17.04
CA LEU A 18 -11.42 -13.94 18.25
C LEU A 18 -12.79 -14.18 18.91
N TYR A 19 -13.59 -13.12 19.03
CA TYR A 19 -14.94 -13.18 19.61
C TYR A 19 -16.03 -13.12 18.55
N HIS A 20 -15.93 -12.19 17.60
CA HIS A 20 -16.96 -12.00 16.58
C HIS A 20 -17.05 -13.17 15.59
N GLY A 21 -15.93 -13.82 15.29
CA GLY A 21 -15.88 -15.01 14.45
C GLY A 21 -16.20 -16.31 15.21
N ASN A 22 -16.49 -16.24 16.51
CA ASN A 22 -16.78 -17.45 17.27
C ASN A 22 -18.12 -18.06 16.85
N ALA A 23 -18.14 -19.36 16.54
CA ALA A 23 -19.33 -20.00 16.03
C ALA A 23 -20.51 -20.02 17.02
N PHE A 24 -20.27 -20.01 18.33
CA PHE A 24 -21.33 -19.91 19.35
C PHE A 24 -21.89 -18.49 19.45
N HIS A 25 -21.05 -17.48 19.29
CA HIS A 25 -21.49 -16.08 19.16
C HIS A 25 -22.40 -15.91 17.94
N LEU A 26 -21.90 -16.34 16.77
CA LEU A 26 -22.59 -16.19 15.49
C LEU A 26 -23.89 -17.00 15.43
N THR A 27 -24.00 -18.15 16.10
CA THR A 27 -25.21 -18.98 16.04
C THR A 27 -26.20 -18.69 17.19
N GLY A 28 -25.75 -17.99 18.24
CA GLY A 28 -26.49 -17.79 19.48
C GLY A 28 -26.71 -19.08 20.28
N LEU A 29 -26.01 -20.15 19.95
CA LEU A 29 -26.12 -21.43 20.64
C LEU A 29 -25.30 -21.41 21.94
N PRO A 30 -25.77 -22.07 23.02
CA PRO A 30 -24.95 -22.26 24.21
C PRO A 30 -23.78 -23.21 23.90
N VAL A 31 -22.66 -23.04 24.61
CA VAL A 31 -21.44 -23.87 24.46
C VAL A 31 -21.75 -25.37 24.65
N GLY A 32 -22.67 -25.70 25.55
CA GLY A 32 -23.15 -27.07 25.78
C GLY A 32 -24.12 -27.64 24.74
N ALA A 33 -24.40 -26.93 23.63
CA ALA A 33 -25.42 -27.34 22.66
C ALA A 33 -25.15 -28.73 22.08
N THR A 34 -26.12 -29.64 22.19
CA THR A 34 -25.99 -31.00 21.61
C THR A 34 -25.99 -30.96 20.08
N ALA A 35 -25.45 -31.99 19.42
CA ALA A 35 -25.51 -32.12 17.95
C ALA A 35 -26.95 -32.04 17.41
N ARG A 36 -27.93 -32.53 18.19
CA ARG A 36 -29.35 -32.40 17.86
C ARG A 36 -29.81 -30.95 17.86
N LEU A 37 -29.43 -30.18 18.89
CA LEU A 37 -29.78 -28.76 18.99
C LEU A 37 -29.12 -27.95 17.87
N ILE A 38 -27.85 -28.21 17.57
CA ILE A 38 -27.13 -27.57 16.45
C ILE A 38 -27.85 -27.82 15.12
N ARG A 39 -28.24 -29.07 14.83
CA ARG A 39 -29.00 -29.43 13.61
C ARG A 39 -30.38 -28.75 13.57
N SER A 40 -31.09 -28.70 14.71
CA SER A 40 -32.38 -28.01 14.81
C SER A 40 -32.23 -26.52 14.48
N ARG A 41 -31.26 -25.85 15.12
CA ARG A 41 -31.02 -24.42 14.93
C ARG A 41 -30.57 -24.08 13.52
N ARG A 42 -29.78 -24.95 12.87
CA ARG A 42 -29.42 -24.82 11.46
C ARG A 42 -30.65 -24.89 10.56
N ALA A 43 -31.53 -25.87 10.77
CA ALA A 43 -32.75 -26.02 9.99
C ALA A 43 -33.72 -24.84 10.17
N GLU A 44 -33.86 -24.33 11.39
CA GLU A 44 -34.63 -23.10 11.69
C GLU A 44 -34.07 -21.89 10.93
N THR A 45 -32.75 -21.72 10.94
CA THR A 45 -32.06 -20.60 10.28
C THR A 45 -32.21 -20.68 8.75
N GLU A 46 -32.05 -21.87 8.17
CA GLU A 46 -32.23 -22.10 6.74
C GLU A 46 -33.68 -21.83 6.30
N LEU A 47 -34.66 -22.22 7.13
CA LEU A 47 -36.07 -21.92 6.87
C LEU A 47 -36.35 -20.42 6.97
N ALA A 48 -35.86 -19.74 8.00
CA ALA A 48 -36.02 -18.30 8.18
C ALA A 48 -35.44 -17.51 6.99
N ALA A 49 -34.26 -17.90 6.50
CA ALA A 49 -33.62 -17.31 5.33
C ALA A 49 -34.46 -17.51 4.05
N ARG A 50 -35.03 -18.71 3.84
CA ARG A 50 -35.94 -18.98 2.70
C ARG A 50 -37.22 -18.14 2.75
N LEU A 51 -37.69 -17.82 3.95
CA LEU A 51 -38.88 -17.00 4.18
C LEU A 51 -38.58 -15.49 4.19
N GLY A 52 -37.32 -15.08 4.00
CA GLY A 52 -36.92 -13.66 4.06
C GLY A 52 -37.02 -13.04 5.46
N THR A 53 -37.02 -13.87 6.51
CA THR A 53 -37.11 -13.45 7.91
C THR A 53 -35.76 -13.60 8.60
N SER A 54 -35.44 -12.71 9.55
CA SER A 54 -34.26 -12.89 10.41
C SER A 54 -34.50 -14.02 11.41
N ALA A 55 -33.53 -14.93 11.56
CA ALA A 55 -33.60 -16.08 12.46
C ALA A 55 -33.49 -15.73 13.97
N GLY A 56 -33.64 -14.45 14.34
CA GLY A 56 -33.49 -13.95 15.71
C GLY A 56 -32.05 -14.03 16.24
N VAL A 57 -31.09 -14.25 15.34
CA VAL A 57 -29.67 -14.06 15.60
C VAL A 57 -29.38 -12.57 15.33
N GLY A 58 -28.49 -11.94 16.11
CA GLY A 58 -28.33 -10.47 16.19
C GLY A 58 -28.34 -9.70 14.86
N PRO A 59 -28.63 -8.38 14.89
CA PRO A 59 -28.78 -7.58 13.68
C PRO A 59 -27.50 -7.62 12.82
N HIS A 60 -27.66 -7.86 11.50
CA HIS A 60 -26.64 -7.78 10.45
C HIS A 60 -25.57 -8.90 10.32
N ILE A 61 -25.83 -10.14 10.74
CA ILE A 61 -24.93 -11.26 10.43
C ILE A 61 -25.08 -11.71 8.97
N ASP A 62 -23.97 -11.82 8.24
CA ASP A 62 -23.94 -12.35 6.87
C ASP A 62 -24.41 -13.82 6.87
N PRO A 63 -25.39 -14.20 6.02
CA PRO A 63 -25.81 -15.60 5.86
C PRO A 63 -24.67 -16.57 5.54
N GLN A 64 -23.60 -16.12 4.88
CA GLN A 64 -22.43 -16.93 4.59
C GLN A 64 -21.62 -17.24 5.87
N ASP A 65 -21.39 -16.24 6.72
CA ASP A 65 -20.69 -16.41 8.00
C ASP A 65 -21.48 -17.33 8.93
N LEU A 66 -22.80 -17.20 8.95
CA LEU A 66 -23.67 -18.06 9.74
C LEU A 66 -23.62 -19.53 9.27
N ARG A 67 -23.55 -19.75 7.95
CA ARG A 67 -23.37 -21.11 7.39
C ARG A 67 -22.01 -21.67 7.77
N ALA A 68 -20.94 -20.89 7.62
CA ALA A 68 -19.59 -21.28 7.99
C ALA A 68 -19.48 -21.60 9.49
N ALA A 69 -20.19 -20.86 10.36
CA ALA A 69 -20.27 -21.14 11.79
C ALA A 69 -20.92 -22.50 12.07
N PHE A 70 -22.05 -22.84 11.42
CA PHE A 70 -22.67 -24.16 11.58
C PHE A 70 -21.80 -25.30 11.03
N GLU A 71 -21.06 -25.07 9.95
CA GLU A 71 -20.08 -26.03 9.43
C GLU A 71 -18.94 -26.25 10.42
N SER A 72 -18.42 -25.17 11.01
CA SER A 72 -17.41 -25.20 12.07
C SER A 72 -17.89 -25.97 13.31
N LEU A 73 -19.14 -25.78 13.75
CA LEU A 73 -19.73 -26.56 14.85
C LEU A 73 -19.97 -28.04 14.51
N GLY A 74 -20.05 -28.36 13.21
CA GLY A 74 -20.16 -29.73 12.72
C GLY A 74 -18.84 -30.48 12.76
N ASP A 75 -17.70 -29.79 12.68
CA ASP A 75 -16.38 -30.38 12.86
C ASP A 75 -15.98 -30.41 14.34
N PRO A 76 -15.74 -31.58 14.96
CA PRO A 76 -15.48 -31.67 16.39
C PRO A 76 -14.19 -30.99 16.87
N VAL A 77 -13.17 -30.87 16.01
CA VAL A 77 -11.92 -30.15 16.33
C VAL A 77 -12.20 -28.66 16.42
N HIS A 78 -12.84 -28.12 15.38
CA HIS A 78 -13.21 -26.71 15.34
C HIS A 78 -14.16 -26.35 16.47
N ARG A 79 -15.17 -27.20 16.69
CA ARG A 79 -16.10 -27.07 17.80
C ARG A 79 -15.38 -26.95 19.14
N LEU A 80 -14.45 -27.85 19.46
CA LEU A 80 -13.71 -27.81 20.73
C LEU A 80 -12.95 -26.48 20.91
N ILE A 81 -12.33 -25.97 19.85
CA ILE A 81 -11.61 -24.68 19.87
C ILE A 81 -12.58 -23.54 20.17
N HIS A 82 -13.71 -23.50 19.47
CA HIS A 82 -14.74 -22.50 19.71
C HIS A 82 -15.33 -22.61 21.13
N GLU A 83 -15.49 -23.83 21.67
CA GLU A 83 -15.98 -24.05 23.04
C GLU A 83 -14.99 -23.48 24.06
N VAL A 84 -13.69 -23.82 23.96
CA VAL A 84 -12.63 -23.30 24.86
C VAL A 84 -12.57 -21.77 24.85
N LEU A 85 -12.69 -21.16 23.67
CA LEU A 85 -12.61 -19.70 23.52
C LEU A 85 -13.87 -18.96 23.99
N TRP A 86 -15.04 -19.60 23.92
CA TRP A 86 -16.34 -18.98 24.25
C TRP A 86 -16.86 -19.29 25.65
N LEU A 87 -16.33 -20.30 26.34
CA LEU A 87 -16.78 -20.80 27.64
C LEU A 87 -17.02 -19.72 28.70
N TRP A 88 -16.23 -18.66 28.62
CA TRP A 88 -16.12 -17.58 29.59
C TRP A 88 -17.13 -16.45 29.39
N GLN A 89 -17.83 -16.45 28.25
CA GLN A 89 -18.65 -15.32 27.79
C GLN A 89 -20.11 -15.43 28.22
N ALA A 90 -20.57 -16.59 28.70
CA ALA A 90 -21.96 -16.82 29.11
C ALA A 90 -22.06 -17.06 30.62
N ASP A 91 -22.96 -16.34 31.28
CA ASP A 91 -23.10 -16.36 32.75
C ASP A 91 -23.49 -17.73 33.33
N ASP A 92 -24.14 -18.59 32.53
CA ASP A 92 -24.62 -19.93 32.95
C ASP A 92 -23.85 -21.10 32.31
N ALA A 93 -22.76 -20.83 31.57
CA ALA A 93 -22.10 -21.84 30.74
C ALA A 93 -20.82 -22.43 31.34
N VAL A 94 -20.31 -21.89 32.45
CA VAL A 94 -19.08 -22.39 33.07
C VAL A 94 -19.40 -23.72 33.78
N PRO A 95 -18.79 -24.84 33.35
CA PRO A 95 -18.98 -26.13 33.99
C PRO A 95 -18.59 -26.07 35.48
N PRO A 96 -19.28 -26.81 36.37
CA PRO A 96 -18.96 -26.80 37.80
C PRO A 96 -17.49 -27.08 38.12
N GLU A 97 -16.83 -27.90 37.30
CA GLU A 97 -15.41 -28.25 37.42
C GLU A 97 -14.49 -27.04 37.24
N LEU A 98 -14.95 -26.03 36.49
CA LEU A 98 -14.25 -24.78 36.22
C LEU A 98 -14.76 -23.60 37.06
N ALA A 99 -15.63 -23.83 38.04
CA ALA A 99 -16.21 -22.77 38.86
C ALA A 99 -15.15 -21.90 39.56
N ALA A 100 -13.98 -22.44 39.92
CA ALA A 100 -12.89 -21.64 40.50
C ALA A 100 -12.25 -20.65 39.52
N LEU A 101 -12.52 -20.75 38.23
CA LEU A 101 -12.08 -19.82 37.18
C LEU A 101 -13.19 -18.83 36.78
N SER A 102 -14.37 -18.85 37.45
CA SER A 102 -15.51 -17.99 37.10
C SER A 102 -15.17 -16.50 37.15
N ASP A 103 -14.35 -16.08 38.13
CA ASP A 103 -13.93 -14.69 38.30
C ASP A 103 -13.08 -14.19 37.12
N ARG A 104 -12.37 -15.11 36.45
CA ARG A 104 -11.63 -14.83 35.22
C ARG A 104 -12.56 -14.65 34.03
N GLY A 105 -13.71 -15.31 34.03
CA GLY A 105 -14.76 -15.11 33.04
C GLY A 105 -15.22 -13.64 32.94
N ALA A 106 -15.34 -12.94 34.08
CA ALA A 106 -15.66 -11.52 34.07
C ALA A 106 -14.57 -10.66 33.40
N GLN A 107 -13.30 -11.00 33.59
CA GLN A 107 -12.18 -10.30 32.94
C GLN A 107 -12.12 -10.57 31.43
N LEU A 108 -12.41 -11.81 31.03
CA LEU A 108 -12.46 -12.19 29.62
C LEU A 108 -13.65 -11.56 28.88
N ARG A 109 -14.73 -11.20 29.60
CA ARG A 109 -15.80 -10.35 29.05
C ARG A 109 -15.36 -8.91 28.86
N LEU A 110 -14.63 -8.33 29.83
CA LEU A 110 -14.03 -7.00 29.66
C LEU A 110 -13.05 -6.95 28.48
N HIS A 111 -12.28 -8.01 28.25
CA HIS A 111 -11.41 -8.12 27.09
C HIS A 111 -12.18 -8.08 25.76
N ARG A 112 -13.31 -8.80 25.67
CA ARG A 112 -14.21 -8.72 24.51
C ARG A 112 -14.78 -7.31 24.33
N GLU A 113 -15.23 -6.69 25.41
CA GLU A 113 -15.75 -5.32 25.39
C GLU A 113 -14.68 -4.30 24.96
N ALA A 114 -13.42 -4.49 25.38
CA ALA A 114 -12.31 -3.66 24.92
C ALA A 114 -12.13 -3.78 23.41
N MET A 115 -12.10 -5.00 22.88
CA MET A 115 -12.00 -5.28 21.44
C MET A 115 -13.17 -4.66 20.64
N GLU A 116 -14.39 -4.71 21.18
CA GLU A 116 -15.58 -4.11 20.57
C GLU A 116 -15.56 -2.58 20.60
N ALA A 117 -14.90 -1.99 21.61
CA ALA A 117 -14.78 -0.55 21.75
C ALA A 117 -13.63 0.06 20.95
N GLU A 118 -12.63 -0.72 20.53
CA GLU A 118 -11.46 -0.22 19.77
C GLU A 118 -11.85 0.57 18.49
N PRO A 119 -12.78 0.10 17.63
CA PRO A 119 -13.21 0.89 16.47
C PRO A 119 -13.87 2.23 16.81
N SER A 120 -14.37 2.36 18.05
CA SER A 120 -15.08 3.55 18.57
C SER A 120 -14.30 4.19 19.72
N ARG A 121 -12.96 4.22 19.62
CA ARG A 121 -12.02 4.70 20.67
C ARG A 121 -12.38 6.05 21.29
N ASN A 122 -13.14 6.90 20.59
CA ASN A 122 -13.69 8.16 21.11
C ASN A 122 -14.68 8.00 22.29
N ALA A 123 -15.22 6.81 22.55
CA ALA A 123 -16.24 6.56 23.57
C ALA A 123 -15.68 6.19 24.95
N LEU A 124 -14.43 5.74 25.04
CA LEU A 124 -13.77 5.35 26.28
C LEU A 124 -12.40 6.02 26.38
N ASP A 125 -11.99 6.33 27.61
CA ASP A 125 -10.64 6.82 27.88
C ASP A 125 -9.58 5.74 27.56
N ALA A 126 -8.45 6.14 26.98
CA ALA A 126 -7.40 5.22 26.52
C ALA A 126 -6.83 4.39 27.68
N ASP A 127 -6.62 5.00 28.85
CA ASP A 127 -6.13 4.32 30.05
C ASP A 127 -7.07 3.21 30.53
N ARG A 128 -8.38 3.44 30.40
CA ARG A 128 -9.40 2.46 30.76
C ARG A 128 -9.40 1.28 29.79
N LEU A 129 -9.25 1.55 28.49
CA LEU A 129 -9.12 0.48 27.48
C LEU A 129 -7.87 -0.36 27.75
N ASP A 130 -6.73 0.26 28.04
CA ASP A 130 -5.48 -0.45 28.37
C ASP A 130 -5.63 -1.33 29.60
N GLU A 131 -6.30 -0.84 30.64
CA GLU A 131 -6.59 -1.63 31.83
C GLU A 131 -7.47 -2.85 31.50
N MET A 132 -8.49 -2.69 30.65
CA MET A 132 -9.33 -3.80 30.21
C MET A 132 -8.52 -4.84 29.40
N TRP A 133 -7.61 -4.40 28.53
CA TRP A 133 -6.70 -5.29 27.79
C TRP A 133 -5.76 -6.05 28.72
N ARG A 134 -5.04 -5.36 29.62
CA ARG A 134 -4.09 -5.97 30.57
C ARG A 134 -4.78 -7.02 31.45
N ARG A 135 -5.96 -6.69 31.99
CA ARG A 135 -6.76 -7.64 32.79
C ARG A 135 -7.24 -8.83 31.96
N GLY A 136 -7.62 -8.61 30.71
CA GLY A 136 -8.00 -9.65 29.76
C GLY A 136 -6.87 -10.64 29.47
N LEU A 137 -5.70 -10.13 29.13
CA LEU A 137 -4.49 -10.93 28.87
C LEU A 137 -4.06 -11.72 30.11
N ALA A 138 -4.06 -11.10 31.29
CA ALA A 138 -3.75 -11.78 32.55
C ALA A 138 -4.75 -12.91 32.84
N ALA A 139 -6.04 -12.68 32.60
CA ALA A 139 -7.06 -13.70 32.76
C ALA A 139 -6.88 -14.87 31.77
N TRP A 140 -6.51 -14.58 30.52
CA TRP A 140 -6.18 -15.62 29.54
C TRP A 140 -4.97 -16.45 29.98
N ALA A 141 -3.89 -15.81 30.43
CA ALA A 141 -2.69 -16.52 30.90
C ALA A 141 -3.00 -17.48 32.08
N GLU A 142 -3.82 -17.03 33.04
CA GLU A 142 -4.23 -17.85 34.17
C GLU A 142 -5.16 -19.01 33.77
N VAL A 143 -6.14 -18.75 32.90
CA VAL A 143 -7.03 -19.77 32.38
C VAL A 143 -6.27 -20.85 31.61
N LEU A 144 -5.32 -20.45 30.76
CA LEU A 144 -4.55 -21.37 29.92
C LEU A 144 -3.45 -22.13 30.69
N SER A 145 -2.99 -21.62 31.83
CA SER A 145 -2.07 -22.33 32.72
C SER A 145 -2.77 -23.29 33.68
N SER A 146 -4.10 -23.18 33.84
CA SER A 146 -4.88 -24.04 34.73
C SER A 146 -5.06 -25.46 34.17
N GLU A 147 -4.63 -26.47 34.93
CA GLU A 147 -4.88 -27.89 34.59
C GLU A 147 -6.37 -28.22 34.49
N ARG A 148 -7.22 -27.52 35.25
CA ARG A 148 -8.67 -27.78 35.26
C ARG A 148 -9.31 -27.58 33.89
N LEU A 149 -8.90 -26.54 33.16
CA LEU A 149 -9.36 -26.31 31.79
C LEU A 149 -9.01 -27.51 30.89
N TRP A 150 -7.78 -28.01 31.00
CA TRP A 150 -7.28 -29.07 30.13
C TRP A 150 -7.84 -30.45 30.50
N ASP A 151 -8.11 -30.69 31.79
CA ASP A 151 -8.86 -31.85 32.26
C ASP A 151 -10.30 -31.84 31.72
N TRP A 152 -10.97 -30.68 31.79
CA TRP A 152 -12.29 -30.50 31.18
C TRP A 152 -12.25 -30.74 29.67
N ALA A 153 -11.31 -30.13 28.95
CA ALA A 153 -11.17 -30.32 27.50
C ALA A 153 -10.90 -31.79 27.13
N THR A 154 -10.17 -32.51 27.98
CA THR A 154 -9.90 -33.95 27.81
C THR A 154 -11.16 -34.79 28.03
N ALA A 155 -11.94 -34.50 29.07
CA ALA A 155 -13.23 -35.14 29.29
C ALA A 155 -14.18 -34.86 28.13
N ARG A 156 -14.20 -33.60 27.66
CA ARG A 156 -15.03 -33.15 26.55
C ARG A 156 -14.73 -33.86 25.23
N VAL A 157 -13.46 -34.12 24.93
CA VAL A 157 -13.07 -34.97 23.79
C VAL A 157 -13.69 -36.37 23.88
N GLY A 158 -13.76 -36.95 25.08
CA GLY A 158 -14.42 -38.25 25.30
C GLY A 158 -15.94 -38.19 25.08
N GLU A 159 -16.59 -37.10 25.50
CA GLU A 159 -18.03 -36.90 25.30
C GLU A 159 -18.42 -36.70 23.83
N LEU A 160 -17.56 -36.04 23.05
CA LEU A 160 -17.82 -35.82 21.62
C LEU A 160 -17.68 -37.11 20.79
N ASP A 161 -16.96 -38.12 21.31
CA ASP A 161 -16.82 -39.47 20.73
C ASP A 161 -16.48 -39.48 19.22
N ASP A 162 -15.61 -38.57 18.77
CA ASP A 162 -15.11 -38.52 17.38
C ASP A 162 -13.66 -39.04 17.31
N PRO A 163 -13.34 -40.02 16.45
CA PRO A 163 -12.01 -40.64 16.36
C PRO A 163 -10.90 -39.67 15.93
N ARG A 164 -11.21 -38.51 15.36
CA ARG A 164 -10.25 -37.46 15.00
C ARG A 164 -9.84 -36.63 16.22
N LEU A 165 -10.68 -36.56 17.25
CA LEU A 165 -10.38 -35.93 18.52
C LEU A 165 -9.66 -36.90 19.44
N THR A 166 -8.45 -36.55 19.85
CA THR A 166 -7.63 -37.38 20.74
C THR A 166 -7.08 -36.53 21.88
N ARG A 167 -6.57 -37.17 22.94
CA ARG A 167 -5.80 -36.46 23.98
C ARG A 167 -4.61 -35.69 23.39
N GLY A 168 -4.03 -36.18 22.30
CA GLY A 168 -2.98 -35.48 21.56
C GLY A 168 -3.47 -34.17 20.91
N THR A 169 -4.75 -34.07 20.56
CA THR A 169 -5.36 -32.82 20.08
C THR A 169 -5.44 -31.79 21.20
N VAL A 170 -5.85 -32.18 22.41
CA VAL A 170 -5.87 -31.30 23.59
C VAL A 170 -4.46 -30.79 23.92
N ARG A 171 -3.45 -31.67 23.90
CA ARG A 171 -2.06 -31.27 24.14
C ARG A 171 -1.56 -30.24 23.12
N ARG A 172 -1.82 -30.44 21.82
CA ARG A 172 -1.44 -29.46 20.79
C ARG A 172 -2.20 -28.14 20.95
N LEU A 173 -3.49 -28.20 21.32
CA LEU A 173 -4.27 -27.01 21.61
C LEU A 173 -3.67 -26.24 22.79
N ARG A 174 -3.29 -26.93 23.87
CA ARG A 174 -2.58 -26.34 25.02
C ARG A 174 -1.28 -25.65 24.65
N GLU A 175 -0.50 -26.25 23.77
CA GLU A 175 0.77 -25.67 23.28
C GLU A 175 0.55 -24.48 22.33
N SER A 176 -0.55 -24.48 21.55
CA SER A 176 -0.77 -23.50 20.47
C SER A 176 -1.65 -22.32 20.87
N LEU A 177 -2.56 -22.50 21.83
CA LEU A 177 -3.56 -21.49 22.18
C LEU A 177 -2.95 -20.24 22.84
N PRO A 178 -1.96 -20.33 23.76
CA PRO A 178 -1.27 -19.15 24.29
C PRO A 178 -0.64 -18.31 23.16
N VAL A 179 0.05 -18.96 22.22
CA VAL A 179 0.66 -18.32 21.05
C VAL A 179 -0.41 -17.65 20.18
N HIS A 180 -1.58 -18.29 20.02
CA HIS A 180 -2.70 -17.71 19.26
C HIS A 180 -3.29 -16.46 19.93
N ILE A 181 -3.46 -16.45 21.25
CA ILE A 181 -3.98 -15.28 21.98
C ILE A 181 -3.02 -14.09 21.83
N VAL A 182 -1.70 -14.30 21.86
CA VAL A 182 -0.75 -13.23 21.56
C VAL A 182 -0.81 -12.83 20.08
N ALA A 183 -0.89 -13.79 19.16
CA ALA A 183 -0.98 -13.50 17.72
C ALA A 183 -2.23 -12.67 17.34
N VAL A 184 -3.32 -12.75 18.12
CA VAL A 184 -4.48 -11.86 17.95
C VAL A 184 -4.09 -10.38 18.12
N HIS A 185 -3.24 -10.05 19.08
CA HIS A 185 -2.79 -8.68 19.35
C HIS A 185 -1.83 -8.19 18.26
N ALA A 186 -0.94 -9.06 17.78
CA ALA A 186 -0.11 -8.77 16.62
C ALA A 186 -0.95 -8.54 15.34
N ALA A 187 -2.05 -9.27 15.16
CA ALA A 187 -2.96 -9.06 14.04
C ALA A 187 -3.71 -7.71 14.14
N LEU A 188 -4.10 -7.30 15.36
CA LEU A 188 -4.66 -5.96 15.60
C LEU A 188 -3.65 -4.85 15.31
N THR A 189 -2.38 -5.06 15.69
CA THR A 189 -1.28 -4.16 15.32
C THR A 189 -1.17 -4.01 13.81
N ALA A 190 -1.19 -5.12 13.07
CA ALA A 190 -1.11 -5.09 11.61
C ALA A 190 -2.26 -4.29 10.98
N LEU A 191 -3.49 -4.52 11.45
CA LEU A 191 -4.68 -3.76 11.02
C LEU A 191 -4.55 -2.26 11.33
N ALA A 192 -4.04 -1.90 12.51
CA ALA A 192 -3.82 -0.52 12.92
C ALA A 192 -2.75 0.19 12.05
N VAL A 193 -1.65 -0.50 11.72
CA VAL A 193 -0.64 0.03 10.79
C VAL A 193 -1.22 0.21 9.38
N GLU A 194 -2.07 -0.70 8.93
CA GLU A 194 -2.73 -0.63 7.63
C GLU A 194 -3.71 0.54 7.54
N SER A 195 -4.44 0.84 8.61
CA SER A 195 -5.35 1.98 8.69
C SER A 195 -4.66 3.32 8.94
N GLY A 196 -3.37 3.32 9.31
CA GLY A 196 -2.61 4.51 9.64
C GLY A 196 -2.88 5.05 11.05
N ASP A 197 -3.30 4.18 11.98
CA ASP A 197 -3.43 4.51 13.39
C ASP A 197 -2.04 4.78 14.00
N GLU A 198 -1.89 5.92 14.68
CA GLU A 198 -0.63 6.35 15.28
C GLU A 198 -0.24 5.49 16.50
N ASP A 199 -1.21 4.82 17.14
CA ASP A 199 -0.99 3.98 18.33
C ASP A 199 -0.89 2.49 18.00
N ALA A 200 -0.50 2.12 16.77
CA ALA A 200 -0.46 0.71 16.37
C ALA A 200 0.47 -0.15 17.24
N ASP A 201 1.58 0.42 17.75
CA ASP A 201 2.55 -0.26 18.61
C ASP A 201 2.00 -0.64 20.00
N ARG A 202 0.89 -0.01 20.42
CA ARG A 202 0.23 -0.22 21.70
C ARG A 202 -0.11 -1.69 21.96
N PHE A 203 -0.62 -2.41 20.96
CA PHE A 203 -1.01 -3.80 21.14
C PHE A 203 0.19 -4.74 21.30
N VAL A 204 1.34 -4.41 20.70
CA VAL A 204 2.61 -5.14 20.92
C VAL A 204 3.08 -4.90 22.35
N ARG A 205 3.09 -3.64 22.81
CA ARG A 205 3.43 -3.32 24.20
C ARG A 205 2.54 -4.04 25.21
N LEU A 206 1.23 -4.09 24.96
CA LEU A 206 0.28 -4.83 25.83
C LEU A 206 0.58 -6.33 25.85
N ALA A 207 1.00 -6.92 24.72
CA ALA A 207 1.44 -8.31 24.66
C ALA A 207 2.77 -8.54 25.40
N ASP A 208 3.73 -7.63 25.27
CA ASP A 208 5.03 -7.71 25.97
C ASP A 208 4.89 -7.54 27.49
N GLU A 209 3.95 -6.70 27.95
CA GLU A 209 3.63 -6.49 29.37
C GLU A 209 2.75 -7.62 29.96
N SER A 210 2.32 -8.58 29.12
CA SER A 210 1.42 -9.63 29.55
C SER A 210 2.11 -10.70 30.42
N PRO A 211 1.37 -11.49 31.21
CA PRO A 211 1.96 -12.58 31.99
C PRO A 211 2.35 -13.84 31.18
N PHE A 212 2.32 -13.78 29.85
CA PHE A 212 2.77 -14.91 29.02
C PHE A 212 4.29 -15.00 29.01
N ASP A 213 4.83 -16.21 28.84
CA ASP A 213 6.28 -16.41 28.69
C ASP A 213 6.82 -15.68 27.45
N ASP A 214 8.01 -15.08 27.53
CA ASP A 214 8.63 -14.33 26.43
C ASP A 214 8.70 -15.13 25.11
N ASP A 215 8.95 -16.45 25.17
CA ASP A 215 8.95 -17.33 24.00
C ASP A 215 7.55 -17.51 23.38
N VAL A 216 6.48 -17.49 24.19
CA VAL A 216 5.10 -17.49 23.68
C VAL A 216 4.80 -16.17 22.99
N VAL A 217 5.24 -15.06 23.58
CA VAL A 217 5.07 -13.73 23.01
C VAL A 217 5.80 -13.65 21.67
N GLU A 218 7.10 -13.94 21.63
CA GLU A 218 7.91 -13.92 20.41
C GLU A 218 7.29 -14.80 19.31
N ARG A 219 6.89 -16.04 19.63
CA ARG A 219 6.25 -16.94 18.64
C ARG A 219 4.93 -16.37 18.12
N GLY A 220 4.14 -15.73 18.98
CA GLY A 220 2.88 -15.10 18.60
C GLY A 220 3.08 -13.92 17.64
N LEU A 221 4.03 -13.04 17.95
CA LEU A 221 4.42 -11.93 17.08
C LEU A 221 4.95 -12.45 15.72
N ARG A 222 5.85 -13.44 15.75
CA ARG A 222 6.42 -14.09 14.55
C ARG A 222 5.37 -14.76 13.67
N GLN A 223 4.30 -15.29 14.25
CA GLN A 223 3.25 -15.96 13.49
C GLN A 223 2.58 -15.00 12.50
N VAL A 224 2.34 -13.75 12.90
CA VAL A 224 1.72 -12.73 12.04
C VAL A 224 2.73 -12.23 11.00
N THR A 225 3.97 -11.97 11.40
CA THR A 225 4.99 -11.39 10.50
C THR A 225 5.43 -12.34 9.41
N ARG A 226 5.31 -13.66 9.59
CA ARG A 226 5.61 -14.66 8.54
C ARG A 226 4.80 -14.46 7.26
N VAL A 227 3.54 -14.02 7.38
CA VAL A 227 2.71 -13.76 6.20
C VAL A 227 3.25 -12.55 5.43
N CYS A 228 3.63 -11.49 6.14
CA CYS A 228 4.27 -10.31 5.56
C CYS A 228 5.64 -10.66 4.93
N GLU A 229 6.47 -11.42 5.64
CA GLU A 229 7.77 -11.90 5.16
C GLU A 229 7.63 -12.66 3.84
N GLN A 230 6.71 -13.63 3.77
CA GLN A 230 6.44 -14.40 2.55
C GLN A 230 5.94 -13.50 1.41
N GLY A 231 5.05 -12.55 1.72
CA GLY A 231 4.55 -11.57 0.75
C GLY A 231 5.66 -10.69 0.18
N ILE A 232 6.57 -10.21 1.02
CA ILE A 232 7.72 -9.39 0.63
C ILE A 232 8.67 -10.18 -0.27
N ARG A 233 9.04 -11.41 0.12
CA ARG A 233 9.92 -12.27 -0.70
C ARG A 233 9.32 -12.59 -2.06
N GLN A 234 8.04 -12.94 -2.10
CA GLN A 234 7.33 -13.19 -3.36
C GLN A 234 7.30 -11.94 -4.25
N ALA A 235 7.12 -10.75 -3.67
CA ALA A 235 7.18 -9.49 -4.41
C ALA A 235 8.59 -9.23 -4.97
N CYS A 236 9.64 -9.49 -4.17
CA CYS A 236 11.03 -9.36 -4.61
C CYS A 236 11.34 -10.33 -5.76
N GLU A 237 10.97 -11.59 -5.65
CA GLU A 237 11.13 -12.61 -6.70
C GLU A 237 10.34 -12.28 -7.97
N ALA A 238 9.15 -11.68 -7.84
CA ALA A 238 8.37 -11.22 -8.98
C ALA A 238 9.08 -10.05 -9.70
N ALA A 239 9.54 -9.05 -8.96
CA ALA A 239 10.27 -7.91 -9.52
C ALA A 239 11.58 -8.32 -10.20
N GLN A 240 12.31 -9.29 -9.63
CA GLN A 240 13.55 -9.81 -10.23
C GLN A 240 13.34 -10.61 -11.52
N ARG A 241 12.12 -11.10 -11.79
CA ARG A 241 11.76 -11.81 -13.03
C ARG A 241 11.23 -10.87 -14.12
N ALA A 242 11.08 -9.58 -13.82
CA ALA A 242 10.65 -8.58 -14.80
C ALA A 242 11.64 -8.51 -15.98
N THR A 243 11.10 -8.22 -17.16
CA THR A 243 11.94 -7.99 -18.35
C THR A 243 12.69 -6.66 -18.21
N ALA A 244 13.74 -6.46 -19.01
CA ALA A 244 14.50 -5.21 -18.96
C ALA A 244 13.65 -3.97 -19.29
N ALA A 245 12.62 -4.13 -20.13
CA ALA A 245 11.68 -3.05 -20.46
C ALA A 245 10.84 -2.63 -19.25
N ASP A 246 10.39 -3.59 -18.44
CA ASP A 246 9.45 -3.37 -17.33
C ASP A 246 10.15 -3.19 -15.97
N ALA A 247 11.46 -3.44 -15.90
CA ALA A 247 12.21 -3.56 -14.65
C ALA A 247 12.09 -2.35 -13.70
N ALA A 248 12.09 -1.11 -14.22
CA ALA A 248 11.92 0.08 -13.38
C ALA A 248 10.48 0.27 -12.87
N GLU A 249 9.48 -0.18 -13.62
CA GLU A 249 8.10 -0.15 -13.18
C GLU A 249 7.84 -1.23 -12.13
N SER A 250 8.30 -2.46 -12.36
CA SER A 250 8.23 -3.54 -11.38
C SER A 250 8.99 -3.21 -10.09
N ALA A 251 10.13 -2.52 -10.18
CA ALA A 251 10.85 -2.04 -8.98
C ALA A 251 10.07 -0.96 -8.21
N ARG A 252 9.34 -0.08 -8.90
CA ARG A 252 8.46 0.90 -8.24
C ARG A 252 7.27 0.22 -7.57
N GLU A 253 6.60 -0.68 -8.27
CA GLU A 253 5.49 -1.48 -7.73
C GLU A 253 5.94 -2.30 -6.51
N LEU A 254 7.14 -2.89 -6.55
CA LEU A 254 7.74 -3.58 -5.41
C LEU A 254 7.82 -2.67 -4.19
N LEU A 255 8.38 -1.46 -4.34
CA LEU A 255 8.53 -0.50 -3.24
C LEU A 255 7.17 -0.06 -2.69
N ASP A 256 6.18 0.16 -3.55
CA ASP A 256 4.83 0.58 -3.14
C ASP A 256 4.08 -0.54 -2.42
N ARG A 257 4.10 -1.75 -2.99
CA ARG A 257 3.40 -2.92 -2.44
C ARG A 257 3.97 -3.39 -1.10
N THR A 258 5.29 -3.30 -0.91
CA THR A 258 5.95 -3.79 0.30
C THR A 258 6.03 -2.75 1.42
N ALA A 259 5.77 -1.47 1.15
CA ALA A 259 5.89 -0.40 2.14
C ALA A 259 5.06 -0.66 3.41
N VAL A 260 3.78 -1.05 3.24
CA VAL A 260 2.90 -1.34 4.39
C VAL A 260 3.36 -2.58 5.14
N GLN A 261 3.73 -3.65 4.43
CA GLN A 261 4.20 -4.90 5.03
C GLN A 261 5.49 -4.70 5.84
N LEU A 262 6.43 -3.90 5.32
CA LEU A 262 7.66 -3.54 6.05
C LEU A 262 7.36 -2.75 7.31
N ARG A 263 6.39 -1.82 7.28
CA ARG A 263 5.95 -1.10 8.49
C ARG A 263 5.30 -2.03 9.51
N VAL A 264 4.46 -2.96 9.08
CA VAL A 264 3.86 -3.97 9.97
C VAL A 264 4.94 -4.79 10.66
N VAL A 265 5.90 -5.33 9.91
CA VAL A 265 6.99 -6.14 10.47
C VAL A 265 7.86 -5.33 11.42
N ALA A 266 8.22 -4.09 11.06
CA ALA A 266 9.03 -3.21 11.91
C ALA A 266 8.30 -2.80 13.19
N THR A 267 6.98 -2.60 13.14
CA THR A 267 6.17 -2.26 14.32
C THR A 267 6.05 -3.46 15.26
N ILE A 268 5.80 -4.65 14.71
CA ILE A 268 5.58 -5.87 15.50
C ILE A 268 6.87 -6.39 16.14
N LEU A 269 7.98 -6.46 15.39
CA LEU A 269 9.23 -7.04 15.90
C LEU A 269 10.18 -6.00 16.49
N THR A 270 9.84 -4.72 16.38
CA THR A 270 10.73 -3.56 16.63
C THR A 270 11.95 -3.54 15.70
N ASP A 271 12.58 -2.38 15.51
CA ASP A 271 13.78 -2.24 14.65
C ASP A 271 15.01 -3.00 15.20
N ARG A 272 14.94 -3.61 16.39
CA ARG A 272 16.03 -4.42 16.97
C ARG A 272 16.08 -5.84 16.43
N ASP A 273 15.00 -6.33 15.84
CA ASP A 273 14.94 -7.68 15.32
C ASP A 273 15.73 -7.81 14.01
N PRO A 274 16.62 -8.81 13.86
CA PRO A 274 17.46 -8.96 12.68
C PRO A 274 16.66 -9.22 11.38
N LEU A 275 15.40 -9.66 11.48
CA LEU A 275 14.54 -9.85 10.31
C LEU A 275 14.16 -8.52 9.64
N VAL A 276 14.00 -7.45 10.42
CA VAL A 276 13.60 -6.13 9.90
C VAL A 276 14.63 -5.54 8.94
N PRO A 277 15.93 -5.38 9.30
CA PRO A 277 16.93 -4.90 8.36
C PRO A 277 17.10 -5.88 7.19
N ALA A 278 17.09 -7.19 7.43
CA ALA A 278 17.21 -8.19 6.36
C ALA A 278 16.13 -8.05 5.27
N LEU A 279 14.86 -7.84 5.66
CA LEU A 279 13.77 -7.63 4.69
C LEU A 279 13.84 -6.27 4.00
N ARG A 280 14.24 -5.21 4.72
CA ARG A 280 14.44 -3.88 4.11
C ARG A 280 15.56 -3.93 3.05
N ASP A 281 16.67 -4.59 3.37
CA ASP A 281 17.80 -4.78 2.45
C ASP A 281 17.44 -5.66 1.26
N GLU A 282 16.65 -6.73 1.47
CA GLU A 282 16.18 -7.60 0.37
C GLU A 282 15.34 -6.80 -0.65
N VAL A 283 14.41 -5.97 -0.16
CA VAL A 283 13.59 -5.07 -1.01
C VAL A 283 14.47 -4.02 -1.69
N ALA A 284 15.38 -3.37 -0.95
CA ALA A 284 16.29 -2.37 -1.48
C ALA A 284 17.19 -2.93 -2.60
N ALA A 285 17.77 -4.12 -2.39
CA ALA A 285 18.61 -4.79 -3.37
C ALA A 285 17.83 -5.20 -4.62
N ALA A 286 16.61 -5.73 -4.46
CA ALA A 286 15.76 -6.09 -5.59
C ALA A 286 15.34 -4.86 -6.41
N ALA A 287 14.96 -3.76 -5.75
CA ALA A 287 14.61 -2.50 -6.40
C ALA A 287 15.81 -1.88 -7.13
N ASN A 288 16.99 -1.86 -6.49
CA ASN A 288 18.25 -1.40 -7.09
C ASN A 288 18.59 -2.19 -8.36
N LYS A 289 18.51 -3.53 -8.30
CA LYS A 289 18.74 -4.39 -9.46
C LYS A 289 17.78 -4.06 -10.61
N GLY A 290 16.49 -3.90 -10.33
CA GLY A 290 15.51 -3.52 -11.34
C GLY A 290 15.79 -2.16 -11.98
N ALA A 291 16.22 -1.18 -11.17
CA ALA A 291 16.61 0.14 -11.63
C ALA A 291 17.84 0.10 -12.56
N VAL A 292 18.87 -0.66 -12.20
CA VAL A 292 20.11 -0.82 -12.98
C VAL A 292 19.82 -1.54 -14.30
N VAL A 293 19.08 -2.64 -14.29
CA VAL A 293 18.70 -3.38 -15.50
C VAL A 293 17.93 -2.49 -16.47
N HIS A 294 17.00 -1.68 -15.96
CA HIS A 294 16.29 -0.72 -16.79
C HIS A 294 17.24 0.34 -17.37
N TYR A 295 18.13 0.90 -16.55
CA TYR A 295 19.11 1.89 -16.98
C TYR A 295 20.03 1.37 -18.09
N GLU A 296 20.55 0.15 -17.95
CA GLU A 296 21.39 -0.49 -18.96
C GLU A 296 20.66 -0.71 -20.28
N HIS A 297 19.35 -0.99 -20.22
CA HIS A 297 18.54 -1.24 -21.40
C HIS A 297 18.06 0.04 -22.10
N SER A 298 17.56 1.02 -21.35
CA SER A 298 16.94 2.23 -21.91
C SER A 298 17.91 3.42 -22.02
N GLY A 299 18.98 3.46 -21.22
CA GLY A 299 19.84 4.64 -21.04
C GLY A 299 19.15 5.82 -20.35
N GLY A 300 17.87 5.69 -20.00
CA GLY A 300 17.06 6.74 -19.38
C GLY A 300 17.19 6.75 -17.85
N CYS A 301 17.34 7.95 -17.26
CA CYS A 301 17.51 8.11 -15.80
C CYS A 301 16.24 8.42 -15.01
N GLY A 302 15.16 8.87 -15.67
CA GLY A 302 14.01 9.46 -14.98
C GLY A 302 13.36 8.53 -13.94
N PRO A 303 12.84 7.35 -14.36
CA PRO A 303 12.29 6.36 -13.43
C PRO A 303 13.32 5.78 -12.46
N VAL A 304 14.58 5.71 -12.88
CA VAL A 304 15.68 5.01 -12.20
C VAL A 304 16.10 5.75 -10.94
N LEU A 305 16.32 7.07 -11.01
CA LEU A 305 16.76 7.87 -9.85
C LEU A 305 15.76 7.81 -8.70
N GLY A 306 14.46 7.92 -9.00
CA GLY A 306 13.41 7.83 -7.97
C GLY A 306 13.37 6.47 -7.27
N VAL A 307 13.58 5.37 -8.01
CA VAL A 307 13.66 4.02 -7.44
C VAL A 307 14.93 3.87 -6.60
N LEU A 308 16.09 4.32 -7.09
CA LEU A 308 17.35 4.23 -6.36
C LEU A 308 17.35 5.03 -5.06
N HIS A 309 16.76 6.24 -5.04
CA HIS A 309 16.64 7.02 -3.80
C HIS A 309 15.74 6.33 -2.77
N ARG A 310 14.58 5.79 -3.17
CA ARG A 310 13.72 5.02 -2.27
C ARG A 310 14.36 3.73 -1.79
N ALA A 311 15.08 3.02 -2.65
CA ALA A 311 15.85 1.84 -2.26
C ALA A 311 16.95 2.22 -1.24
N ARG A 312 17.59 3.38 -1.43
CA ARG A 312 18.62 3.89 -0.52
C ARG A 312 18.10 4.25 0.86
N GLU A 313 16.87 4.75 0.96
CA GLU A 313 16.18 5.03 2.23
C GLU A 313 15.84 3.75 3.01
N LEU A 314 15.63 2.63 2.31
CA LEU A 314 15.35 1.33 2.94
C LEU A 314 16.61 0.59 3.36
N ALA A 315 17.71 0.72 2.61
CA ALA A 315 18.93 -0.04 2.85
C ALA A 315 19.55 0.25 4.24
N MET A 316 19.83 -0.83 4.97
CA MET A 316 20.42 -0.85 6.31
C MET A 316 21.82 -1.49 6.30
N ASP A 317 22.04 -2.50 5.45
CA ASP A 317 23.31 -3.19 5.31
C ASP A 317 24.35 -2.31 4.59
N PRO A 318 25.58 -2.14 5.13
CA PRO A 318 26.60 -1.29 4.53
C PRO A 318 26.96 -1.65 3.09
N ALA A 319 26.97 -2.95 2.72
CA ALA A 319 27.31 -3.36 1.36
C ALA A 319 26.16 -3.03 0.38
N THR A 320 24.91 -3.20 0.81
CA THR A 320 23.74 -2.78 0.04
C THR A 320 23.72 -1.27 -0.16
N ILE A 321 24.02 -0.51 0.89
CA ILE A 321 24.16 0.95 0.84
C ILE A 321 25.24 1.37 -0.17
N GLU A 322 26.45 0.82 -0.07
CA GLU A 322 27.56 1.17 -0.94
C GLU A 322 27.26 0.85 -2.42
N LEU A 323 26.61 -0.29 -2.67
CA LEU A 323 26.19 -0.68 -4.01
C LEU A 323 25.17 0.31 -4.60
N ILE A 324 24.16 0.71 -3.82
CA ILE A 324 23.15 1.68 -4.27
C ILE A 324 23.77 3.05 -4.47
N ASP A 325 24.64 3.51 -3.55
CA ASP A 325 25.32 4.80 -3.66
C ASP A 325 26.26 4.84 -4.87
N SER A 326 26.94 3.73 -5.19
CA SER A 326 27.74 3.59 -6.42
C SER A 326 26.87 3.70 -7.67
N ASN A 327 25.72 3.02 -7.71
CA ASN A 327 24.79 3.10 -8.84
C ASN A 327 24.18 4.49 -8.98
N LEU A 328 23.81 5.14 -7.87
CA LEU A 328 23.38 6.54 -7.85
C LEU A 328 24.47 7.46 -8.39
N ALA A 329 25.75 7.23 -8.04
CA ALA A 329 26.86 8.01 -8.57
C ALA A 329 27.06 7.79 -10.07
N VAL A 330 26.90 6.57 -10.58
CA VAL A 330 27.00 6.28 -12.02
C VAL A 330 25.86 6.95 -12.79
N VAL A 331 24.61 6.72 -12.36
CA VAL A 331 23.41 7.29 -13.00
C VAL A 331 23.39 8.82 -12.85
N GLY A 332 23.86 9.34 -11.71
CA GLY A 332 23.94 10.77 -11.41
C GLY A 332 25.13 11.50 -12.03
N ARG A 333 26.17 10.79 -12.51
CA ARG A 333 27.35 11.41 -13.13
C ARG A 333 27.12 11.96 -14.52
N ASP A 334 25.97 11.71 -15.14
CA ASP A 334 25.61 12.41 -16.37
C ASP A 334 24.96 13.76 -16.02
N PRO A 335 25.71 14.88 -16.09
CA PRO A 335 25.19 16.20 -15.73
C PRO A 335 24.07 16.63 -16.67
N HIS A 336 24.00 16.04 -17.86
CA HIS A 336 22.91 16.29 -18.77
C HIS A 336 21.63 15.60 -18.34
N LEU A 337 21.72 14.38 -17.80
CA LEU A 337 20.55 13.64 -17.32
C LEU A 337 20.02 14.20 -16.01
N LEU A 338 20.88 14.64 -15.08
CA LEU A 338 20.45 15.39 -13.89
C LEU A 338 19.72 16.69 -14.25
N ALA A 339 20.25 17.45 -15.21
CA ALA A 339 19.60 18.69 -15.66
C ALA A 339 18.23 18.41 -16.30
N VAL A 340 18.07 17.29 -16.99
CA VAL A 340 16.80 16.87 -17.61
C VAL A 340 15.81 16.42 -16.56
N ALA A 341 16.22 15.59 -15.60
CA ALA A 341 15.39 15.14 -14.48
C ALA A 341 14.84 16.34 -13.69
N ALA A 342 15.70 17.28 -13.28
CA ALA A 342 15.29 18.49 -12.57
C ALA A 342 14.33 19.38 -13.39
N LEU A 343 14.49 19.43 -14.72
CA LEU A 343 13.56 20.13 -15.61
C LEU A 343 12.21 19.41 -15.74
N CYS A 344 12.20 18.07 -15.70
CA CYS A 344 11.00 17.26 -15.71
C CYS A 344 10.25 17.37 -14.38
N GLU A 345 10.91 17.19 -13.23
CA GLU A 345 10.31 17.36 -11.90
C GLU A 345 9.65 18.74 -11.71
N SER A 346 10.28 19.80 -12.23
CA SER A 346 9.72 21.15 -12.18
C SER A 346 8.62 21.45 -13.23
N GLY A 347 8.09 20.43 -13.93
CA GLY A 347 7.03 20.60 -14.94
C GLY A 347 7.48 21.30 -16.23
N ARG A 348 8.79 21.50 -16.43
CA ARG A 348 9.41 22.23 -17.56
C ARG A 348 9.88 21.27 -18.66
N VAL A 349 9.01 20.34 -19.01
CA VAL A 349 9.22 19.25 -19.98
C VAL A 349 9.68 19.75 -21.37
N ASP A 350 9.10 20.85 -21.86
CA ASP A 350 9.53 21.49 -23.12
C ASP A 350 11.00 21.96 -23.09
N ARG A 351 11.48 22.39 -21.91
CA ARG A 351 12.88 22.80 -21.72
C ARG A 351 13.79 21.58 -21.63
N ALA A 352 13.38 20.52 -20.92
CA ALA A 352 14.11 19.25 -20.88
C ALA A 352 14.33 18.70 -22.30
N ALA A 353 13.26 18.59 -23.10
CA ALA A 353 13.36 18.17 -24.48
C ALA A 353 14.15 19.16 -25.36
N GLY A 354 14.11 20.45 -25.05
CA GLY A 354 14.92 21.47 -25.73
C GLY A 354 16.41 21.31 -25.46
N TYR A 355 16.76 20.97 -24.23
CA TYR A 355 18.11 20.71 -23.76
C TYR A 355 18.70 19.44 -24.39
N LEU A 356 17.96 18.32 -24.35
CA LEU A 356 18.36 17.07 -25.02
C LEU A 356 18.61 17.27 -26.52
N ARG A 357 17.76 18.04 -27.23
CA ARG A 357 17.99 18.38 -28.65
C ARG A 357 19.22 19.25 -28.89
N ALA A 358 19.60 20.08 -27.91
CA ALA A 358 20.80 20.89 -27.99
C ALA A 358 22.04 20.04 -27.72
N LEU A 359 21.93 19.05 -26.82
CA LEU A 359 22.96 18.08 -26.52
C LEU A 359 23.22 17.13 -27.70
N ALA A 360 22.18 16.54 -28.27
CA ALA A 360 22.29 15.67 -29.45
C ALA A 360 22.99 16.35 -30.64
N ARG A 361 22.87 17.69 -30.76
CA ARG A 361 23.56 18.48 -31.78
C ARG A 361 25.04 18.74 -31.49
N ARG A 362 25.48 18.51 -30.26
CA ARG A 362 26.86 18.76 -29.79
C ARG A 362 27.65 17.50 -29.54
N LEU A 363 26.99 16.35 -29.39
CA LEU A 363 27.66 15.07 -29.24
C LEU A 363 28.35 14.67 -30.54
N HIS A 364 29.61 14.24 -30.38
CA HIS A 364 30.44 13.75 -31.47
C HIS A 364 30.30 12.24 -31.67
N ASP A 365 29.86 11.51 -30.64
CA ASP A 365 29.52 10.10 -30.74
C ASP A 365 28.18 9.94 -31.49
N GLU A 366 28.24 9.23 -32.61
CA GLU A 366 27.08 8.96 -33.46
C GLU A 366 26.05 8.07 -32.77
N GLN A 367 26.51 7.11 -31.96
CA GLN A 367 25.63 6.15 -31.30
C GLN A 367 24.82 6.80 -30.18
N GLU A 368 25.47 7.65 -29.36
CA GLU A 368 24.77 8.45 -28.34
C GLU A 368 23.82 9.47 -28.97
N ARG A 369 24.20 10.06 -30.11
CA ARG A 369 23.35 10.98 -30.85
C ARG A 369 22.11 10.28 -31.38
N GLU A 370 22.24 9.11 -32.00
CA GLU A 370 21.12 8.32 -32.50
C GLU A 370 20.17 7.94 -31.38
N ARG A 371 20.70 7.45 -30.25
CA ARG A 371 19.90 7.14 -29.05
C ARG A 371 19.11 8.35 -28.55
N LEU A 372 19.75 9.52 -28.43
CA LEU A 372 19.05 10.74 -28.00
C LEU A 372 18.00 11.19 -29.01
N VAL A 373 18.24 11.00 -30.31
CA VAL A 373 17.27 11.32 -31.35
C VAL A 373 16.07 10.38 -31.29
N GLU A 374 16.31 9.08 -31.10
CA GLU A 374 15.28 8.06 -30.92
C GLU A 374 14.42 8.34 -29.67
N LEU A 375 15.09 8.60 -28.54
CA LEU A 375 14.48 9.01 -27.27
C LEU A 375 13.60 10.27 -27.42
N LEU A 376 14.06 11.24 -28.21
CA LEU A 376 13.31 12.46 -28.52
C LEU A 376 12.20 12.26 -29.56
N ALA A 377 12.28 11.19 -30.35
CA ALA A 377 11.29 10.83 -31.36
C ALA A 377 10.09 10.12 -30.74
N ASP A 378 10.32 9.25 -29.74
CA ASP A 378 9.26 8.63 -28.93
C ASP A 378 8.40 9.73 -28.26
N GLY A 379 9.04 10.82 -27.82
CA GLY A 379 8.33 12.05 -27.40
C GLY A 379 7.52 11.89 -26.11
N THR A 380 7.51 10.72 -25.50
CA THR A 380 6.93 10.38 -24.19
C THR A 380 7.98 10.41 -23.07
N GLU A 381 9.26 10.28 -23.41
CA GLU A 381 10.36 10.10 -22.47
C GLU A 381 10.60 11.26 -21.50
N PRO A 382 10.70 12.53 -21.94
CA PRO A 382 10.69 13.65 -21.00
C PRO A 382 9.25 13.83 -20.54
N ARG A 383 8.94 13.40 -19.31
CA ARG A 383 7.61 13.54 -18.73
C ARG A 383 7.66 14.18 -17.35
N ALA A 384 6.62 14.91 -17.00
CA ALA A 384 6.45 15.48 -15.67
C ALA A 384 5.11 15.05 -15.06
N PRO A 385 5.06 14.86 -13.72
CA PRO A 385 3.80 14.65 -13.04
C PRO A 385 2.84 15.83 -13.27
N VAL A 386 1.56 15.54 -13.35
CA VAL A 386 0.50 16.55 -13.50
C VAL A 386 0.04 16.97 -12.10
N GLU A 387 0.54 18.11 -11.61
CA GLU A 387 0.13 18.65 -10.29
C GLU A 387 -1.34 19.09 -10.26
N ARG A 388 -1.88 19.52 -11.40
CA ARG A 388 -3.27 19.96 -11.55
C ARG A 388 -3.78 19.63 -12.94
N ALA A 389 -4.94 18.98 -13.02
CA ALA A 389 -5.58 18.71 -14.31
C ALA A 389 -5.82 20.05 -15.05
N PRO A 390 -5.48 20.13 -16.34
CA PRO A 390 -5.79 21.30 -17.13
C PRO A 390 -7.32 21.49 -17.18
N GLY A 391 -7.77 22.74 -17.04
CA GLY A 391 -9.19 23.06 -17.19
C GLY A 391 -9.60 22.98 -18.65
N ASP A 392 -10.72 22.32 -18.91
CA ASP A 392 -11.43 22.35 -20.20
C ASP A 392 -12.62 23.31 -20.08
N GLY A 393 -12.83 24.17 -21.08
CA GLY A 393 -13.98 25.08 -21.09
C GLY A 393 -13.71 26.48 -21.64
N TRP A 394 -14.78 27.27 -21.74
CA TRP A 394 -14.71 28.65 -22.22
C TRP A 394 -14.25 29.61 -21.11
N LEU A 395 -13.21 30.39 -21.40
CA LEU A 395 -12.72 31.51 -20.59
C LEU A 395 -13.47 32.79 -20.97
N GLY A 396 -14.81 32.77 -20.84
CA GLY A 396 -15.69 33.87 -21.27
C GLY A 396 -15.97 33.87 -22.78
N PRO A 397 -16.58 34.93 -23.35
CA PRO A 397 -17.01 34.94 -24.76
C PRO A 397 -15.86 35.05 -25.78
N PHE A 398 -14.61 35.27 -25.35
CA PHE A 398 -13.51 35.63 -26.23
C PHE A 398 -12.44 34.54 -26.42
N ALA A 399 -12.37 33.55 -25.54
CA ALA A 399 -11.37 32.50 -25.61
C ALA A 399 -11.87 31.19 -24.98
N GLY A 400 -11.51 30.07 -25.58
CA GLY A 400 -11.77 28.73 -25.04
C GLY A 400 -10.49 27.94 -24.86
N LEU A 401 -10.45 27.09 -23.85
CA LEU A 401 -9.47 26.01 -23.74
C LEU A 401 -10.08 24.75 -24.37
N GLY A 402 -9.32 24.14 -25.24
CA GLY A 402 -9.66 22.85 -25.83
C GLY A 402 -8.40 22.05 -26.10
N TRP A 403 -8.55 20.97 -26.84
CA TRP A 403 -7.43 20.11 -27.22
C TRP A 403 -7.54 19.72 -28.69
N VAL A 404 -6.39 19.54 -29.33
CA VAL A 404 -6.28 19.22 -30.76
C VAL A 404 -5.22 18.16 -30.98
N GLY A 405 -5.56 17.22 -31.85
CA GLY A 405 -4.69 16.14 -32.29
C GLY A 405 -4.53 15.07 -31.20
N THR A 406 -4.60 13.82 -31.64
CA THR A 406 -4.24 12.67 -30.83
C THR A 406 -3.05 11.99 -31.49
N ARG A 407 -2.03 11.68 -30.69
CA ARG A 407 -0.95 10.77 -31.09
C ARG A 407 -0.99 9.58 -30.14
N PRO A 408 -0.68 8.36 -30.59
CA PRO A 408 -0.62 7.21 -29.69
C PRO A 408 0.34 7.52 -28.52
N GLY A 409 -0.10 7.22 -27.30
CA GLY A 409 0.73 7.29 -26.10
C GLY A 409 1.59 6.03 -25.95
N ARG A 410 2.34 5.95 -24.84
CA ARG A 410 3.26 4.83 -24.60
C ARG A 410 2.51 3.56 -24.23
N GLU A 411 1.46 3.71 -23.42
CA GLU A 411 0.63 2.61 -22.94
C GLU A 411 -0.56 2.38 -23.88
N ALA A 412 -0.93 1.11 -24.10
CA ALA A 412 -2.07 0.74 -24.91
C ALA A 412 -3.35 1.41 -24.37
N GLY A 413 -4.01 2.23 -25.19
CA GLY A 413 -5.21 2.97 -24.82
C GLY A 413 -4.98 4.42 -24.37
N THR A 414 -3.72 4.81 -24.16
CA THR A 414 -3.36 6.21 -23.90
C THR A 414 -3.10 6.96 -25.21
N HIS A 415 -3.31 8.29 -25.18
CA HIS A 415 -3.00 9.17 -26.29
C HIS A 415 -2.47 10.52 -25.79
N ILE A 416 -1.61 11.12 -26.61
CA ILE A 416 -1.07 12.45 -26.38
C ILE A 416 -2.01 13.48 -27.00
N ALA A 417 -2.64 14.30 -26.15
CA ALA A 417 -3.50 15.41 -26.56
C ALA A 417 -2.78 16.75 -26.38
N THR A 418 -2.80 17.61 -27.40
CA THR A 418 -2.23 18.97 -27.29
C THR A 418 -3.31 19.95 -26.86
N HIS A 419 -3.20 20.52 -25.66
CA HIS A 419 -4.09 21.57 -25.20
C HIS A 419 -3.79 22.87 -25.92
N VAL A 420 -4.84 23.52 -26.38
CA VAL A 420 -4.81 24.75 -27.17
C VAL A 420 -5.69 25.81 -26.55
N LEU A 421 -5.25 27.06 -26.64
CA LEU A 421 -6.09 28.23 -26.47
C LEU A 421 -6.71 28.57 -27.83
N VAL A 422 -8.02 28.49 -27.93
CA VAL A 422 -8.78 28.89 -29.12
C VAL A 422 -9.29 30.30 -28.92
N VAL A 423 -9.01 31.18 -29.87
CA VAL A 423 -9.43 32.58 -29.86
C VAL A 423 -10.29 32.79 -31.12
N PRO A 424 -11.61 32.50 -31.05
CA PRO A 424 -12.45 32.25 -32.24
C PRO A 424 -12.51 33.43 -33.22
N TRP A 425 -12.63 34.65 -32.70
CA TRP A 425 -12.62 35.89 -33.50
C TRP A 425 -11.32 36.17 -34.26
N LEU A 426 -10.21 35.53 -33.90
CA LEU A 426 -8.92 35.65 -34.59
C LEU A 426 -8.55 34.37 -35.36
N ILE A 427 -9.40 33.34 -35.32
CA ILE A 427 -9.11 31.99 -35.84
C ILE A 427 -7.74 31.50 -35.32
N LEU A 428 -7.37 31.92 -34.11
CA LEU A 428 -6.05 31.67 -33.54
C LEU A 428 -6.14 30.45 -32.63
N ILE A 429 -5.31 29.44 -32.90
CA ILE A 429 -5.18 28.24 -32.07
C ILE A 429 -3.77 28.23 -31.51
N VAL A 430 -3.59 28.48 -30.21
CA VAL A 430 -2.27 28.55 -29.58
C VAL A 430 -2.04 27.31 -28.72
N PRO A 431 -1.15 26.37 -29.11
CA PRO A 431 -0.86 25.21 -28.29
C PRO A 431 -0.13 25.64 -27.02
N LEU A 432 -0.63 25.19 -25.88
CA LEU A 432 -0.13 25.54 -24.55
C LEU A 432 0.82 24.45 -24.03
N ALA A 433 0.30 23.23 -23.93
CA ALA A 433 1.00 22.05 -23.40
C ALA A 433 0.45 20.78 -24.07
N ALA A 434 1.21 19.68 -24.00
CA ALA A 434 0.72 18.36 -24.36
C ALA A 434 0.67 17.47 -23.12
N TYR A 435 -0.32 16.61 -23.08
CA TYR A 435 -0.51 15.65 -21.98
C TYR A 435 -0.75 14.26 -22.55
N GLU A 436 -0.15 13.27 -21.91
CA GLU A 436 -0.54 11.87 -22.04
C GLU A 436 -1.78 11.64 -21.19
N ARG A 437 -2.86 11.18 -21.82
CA ARG A 437 -4.16 10.97 -21.18
C ARG A 437 -4.89 9.79 -21.79
N ASP A 438 -5.91 9.32 -21.10
CA ASP A 438 -6.98 8.51 -21.71
C ASP A 438 -8.30 9.30 -21.70
N SER A 439 -9.43 8.60 -21.81
CA SER A 439 -10.76 9.21 -21.75
C SER A 439 -11.07 9.87 -20.40
N HIS A 440 -10.43 9.47 -19.30
CA HIS A 440 -10.78 9.85 -17.93
C HIS A 440 -9.68 10.61 -17.19
N TYR A 441 -8.40 10.30 -17.43
CA TYR A 441 -7.28 10.74 -16.60
C TYR A 441 -6.13 11.34 -17.41
N PHE A 442 -5.43 12.29 -16.77
CA PHE A 442 -4.16 12.85 -17.24
C PHE A 442 -3.01 12.19 -16.49
N TYR A 443 -2.14 11.50 -17.19
CA TYR A 443 -1.04 10.75 -16.59
C TYR A 443 0.22 11.60 -16.45
N ALA A 444 0.59 12.31 -17.52
CA ALA A 444 1.82 13.07 -17.54
C ALA A 444 1.75 14.25 -18.50
N LYS A 445 2.52 15.30 -18.18
CA LYS A 445 2.83 16.37 -19.13
C LYS A 445 3.99 15.93 -20.02
N VAL A 446 3.84 16.08 -21.33
CA VAL A 446 4.82 15.66 -22.35
C VAL A 446 5.26 16.86 -23.22
N PRO A 447 6.39 16.78 -23.95
CA PRO A 447 6.87 17.86 -24.78
C PRO A 447 5.93 18.11 -25.97
N LEU A 448 5.79 19.37 -26.36
CA LEU A 448 5.04 19.71 -27.57
C LEU A 448 5.72 19.16 -28.83
N SER A 449 4.90 18.78 -29.82
CA SER A 449 5.41 18.39 -31.15
C SER A 449 6.25 19.51 -31.78
N THR A 450 7.12 19.15 -32.71
CA THR A 450 7.91 20.14 -33.47
C THR A 450 7.00 21.14 -34.20
N PHE A 451 5.90 20.68 -34.79
CA PHE A 451 4.91 21.53 -35.44
C PHE A 451 4.22 22.47 -34.43
N SER A 452 3.70 21.95 -33.32
CA SER A 452 3.01 22.76 -32.30
C SER A 452 3.93 23.84 -31.72
N ARG A 453 5.22 23.55 -31.54
CA ARG A 453 6.20 24.54 -31.07
C ARG A 453 6.48 25.63 -32.11
N TRP A 454 6.63 25.24 -33.38
CA TRP A 454 6.80 26.18 -34.47
C TRP A 454 5.56 27.08 -34.60
N TRP A 455 4.37 26.47 -34.59
CA TRP A 455 3.09 27.16 -34.64
C TRP A 455 2.91 28.12 -33.45
N ARG A 456 3.20 27.70 -32.22
CA ARG A 456 3.18 28.59 -31.04
C ARG A 456 4.02 29.85 -31.23
N ARG A 457 5.22 29.71 -31.81
CA ARG A 457 6.10 30.85 -32.12
C ARG A 457 5.52 31.71 -33.24
N GLY A 458 5.03 31.09 -34.31
CA GLY A 458 4.36 31.77 -35.41
C GLY A 458 3.17 32.61 -34.94
N MET A 459 2.31 32.04 -34.09
CA MET A 459 1.17 32.73 -33.49
C MET A 459 1.60 33.88 -32.58
N GLY A 460 2.70 33.75 -31.85
CA GLY A 460 3.27 34.86 -31.08
C GLY A 460 3.68 36.04 -31.97
N VAL A 461 4.31 35.76 -33.13
CA VAL A 461 4.69 36.80 -34.10
C VAL A 461 3.47 37.41 -34.77
N LEU A 462 2.53 36.58 -35.26
CA LEU A 462 1.30 37.05 -35.89
C LEU A 462 0.43 37.85 -34.93
N GLY A 463 0.32 37.42 -33.67
CA GLY A 463 -0.37 38.16 -32.62
C GLY A 463 0.27 39.53 -32.36
N ALA A 464 1.59 39.61 -32.34
CA ALA A 464 2.30 40.88 -32.22
C ALA A 464 2.02 41.81 -33.43
N VAL A 465 2.07 41.28 -34.65
CA VAL A 465 1.75 42.02 -35.88
C VAL A 465 0.29 42.49 -35.90
N GLY A 466 -0.65 41.62 -35.53
CA GLY A 466 -2.07 41.96 -35.43
C GLY A 466 -2.34 43.03 -34.38
N ALA A 467 -1.66 42.96 -33.24
CA ALA A 467 -1.73 44.01 -32.22
C ALA A 467 -1.21 45.36 -32.75
N THR A 468 -0.16 45.37 -33.59
CA THR A 468 0.33 46.58 -34.29
C THR A 468 -0.75 47.20 -35.14
N TRP A 469 -1.49 46.36 -35.86
CA TRP A 469 -2.50 46.80 -36.80
C TRP A 469 -3.75 47.32 -36.08
N ALA A 470 -4.17 46.66 -35.00
CA ALA A 470 -5.38 47.00 -34.26
C ALA A 470 -5.21 48.17 -33.27
N PHE A 471 -4.04 48.32 -32.64
CA PHE A 471 -3.81 49.27 -31.53
C PHE A 471 -2.73 50.32 -31.83
N GLY A 472 -2.22 50.34 -33.06
CA GLY A 472 -1.20 51.28 -33.52
C GLY A 472 0.24 50.88 -33.18
N ALA A 473 1.19 51.48 -33.90
CA ALA A 473 2.60 51.12 -33.85
C ALA A 473 3.23 51.23 -32.44
N VAL A 474 2.73 52.13 -31.59
CA VAL A 474 3.26 52.34 -30.23
C VAL A 474 2.95 51.15 -29.32
N VAL A 475 1.70 50.67 -29.32
CA VAL A 475 1.29 49.52 -28.49
C VAL A 475 2.00 48.25 -28.95
N ALA A 476 2.17 48.08 -30.26
CA ALA A 476 2.96 46.98 -30.78
C ALA A 476 4.45 47.06 -30.50
N LEU A 477 5.07 48.24 -30.57
CA LEU A 477 6.47 48.39 -30.18
C LEU A 477 6.67 48.08 -28.69
N LEU A 478 5.68 48.39 -27.84
CA LEU A 478 5.69 47.99 -26.43
C LEU A 478 5.53 46.47 -26.28
N ILE A 479 4.62 45.83 -27.03
CA ILE A 479 4.44 44.37 -27.00
C ILE A 479 5.66 43.64 -27.57
N LEU A 480 6.17 44.04 -28.75
CA LEU A 480 7.40 43.51 -29.36
C LEU A 480 8.61 43.76 -28.47
N GLY A 481 8.70 44.94 -27.85
CA GLY A 481 9.74 45.29 -26.88
C GLY A 481 9.69 44.38 -25.66
N ALA A 482 8.51 44.14 -25.09
CA ALA A 482 8.31 43.23 -23.97
C ALA A 482 8.63 41.77 -24.34
N VAL A 483 8.21 41.31 -25.52
CA VAL A 483 8.51 39.97 -26.03
C VAL A 483 10.01 39.81 -26.31
N ALA A 484 10.64 40.78 -26.97
CA ALA A 484 12.07 40.77 -27.27
C ALA A 484 12.91 40.84 -25.99
N ALA A 485 12.54 41.70 -25.03
CA ALA A 485 13.15 41.75 -23.71
C ALA A 485 12.99 40.41 -22.98
N GLY A 486 11.80 39.80 -23.01
CA GLY A 486 11.57 38.46 -22.45
C GLY A 486 12.42 37.38 -23.11
N LEU A 487 12.60 37.41 -24.43
CA LEU A 487 13.46 36.48 -25.17
C LEU A 487 14.94 36.71 -24.87
N LEU A 488 15.38 37.96 -24.74
CA LEU A 488 16.76 38.32 -24.38
C LEU A 488 17.07 37.94 -22.93
N VAL A 489 16.17 38.22 -21.98
CA VAL A 489 16.28 37.78 -20.57
C VAL A 489 16.32 36.26 -20.51
N ARG A 490 15.45 35.57 -21.26
CA ARG A 490 15.48 34.11 -21.36
C ARG A 490 16.78 33.58 -21.93
N ARG A 491 17.30 34.18 -23.00
CA ARG A 491 18.58 33.80 -23.62
C ARG A 491 19.74 34.08 -22.67
N TRP A 492 19.71 35.19 -21.96
CA TRP A 492 20.71 35.55 -20.94
C TRP A 492 20.69 34.57 -19.77
N HIS A 493 19.51 34.24 -19.20
CA HIS A 493 19.38 33.22 -18.16
C HIS A 493 19.87 31.86 -18.63
N LEU A 494 19.55 31.46 -19.87
CA LEU A 494 20.05 30.20 -20.43
C LEU A 494 21.58 30.21 -20.55
N HIS A 495 22.18 31.29 -21.05
CA HIS A 495 23.63 31.42 -21.15
C HIS A 495 24.33 31.56 -19.80
N ARG A 496 23.70 32.20 -18.82
CA ARG A 496 24.21 32.31 -17.45
C ARG A 496 24.19 30.94 -16.77
N TRP A 497 23.05 30.25 -16.81
CA TRP A 497 22.91 28.89 -16.28
C TRP A 497 23.90 27.91 -16.95
N LEU A 498 24.10 28.01 -18.27
CA LEU A 498 25.11 27.22 -18.99
C LEU A 498 26.56 27.55 -18.58
N ARG A 499 26.84 28.78 -18.14
CA ARG A 499 28.17 29.18 -17.63
C ARG A 499 28.38 28.69 -16.20
N GLU A 500 27.36 28.79 -15.35
CA GLU A 500 27.36 28.25 -13.98
C GLU A 500 27.54 26.73 -13.99
N GLN A 501 26.95 26.01 -14.95
CA GLN A 501 27.14 24.56 -15.11
C GLN A 501 28.54 24.17 -15.61
N ARG A 502 29.19 24.98 -16.46
CA ARG A 502 30.57 24.70 -16.92
C ARG A 502 31.62 24.93 -15.83
N THR A 503 31.36 25.88 -14.93
CA THR A 503 32.28 26.23 -13.83
C THR A 503 32.11 25.34 -12.61
N GLY A 504 31.05 24.53 -12.54
CA GLY A 504 30.87 23.50 -11.51
C GLY A 504 31.27 22.09 -11.94
N ALA A 505 31.76 21.90 -13.17
CA ALA A 505 32.19 20.61 -13.72
C ALA A 505 33.72 20.53 -13.98
N GLU A 506 34.43 21.64 -13.75
CA GLU A 506 35.90 21.70 -13.57
C GLU A 506 36.18 21.79 -12.07
#